data_AF-A0AAJ7RP13-F1
#
_entry.id   AF-A0AAJ7RP13-F1
#
_cell.length_a   1.000
_cell.length_b   1.000
_cell.length_c   1.000
_cell.angle_alpha   90.00
_cell.angle_beta   90.00
_cell.angle_gamma   90.00
#
_symmetry.space_group_name_H-M   'P 1'
#
loop_
_entity.id
_entity.type
_entity.pdbx_description
1 polymer ?
#
loop_
_entity_poly.entity_id
_entity_poly.type
_entity_poly.pdbx_seq_one_letter_code
_entity_poly.pdbx_strand_id
1 'polypeptide(L)'
;MDAASEDNMLIDIKVSSSVGVLHGIVEPSLVGLVMDVISEDENEMKFAKSNIPSIAEEENEKYEKEDENEDESENMEAVGTKLDNIEMDDEEVTPYEEEEEEESVEDEEEEDEEEHVTTQLSGTSKIIDTESFFIVNEISPEVFRDRRAMIDKFKELVPEQAELRRRNRLLEYWVLRNSGKVTARMATLHKDENEEVLEQYYKEVLEDYKRQLDLVLEKKNELVNEMSYYNDKYKEYLLKDYEVFLGLINQERSTASGSVFTRTGRQLPEKTVQNLIYRQLNYRELLCTVRLNYIVKQHRYERIKSRIDKVENLGPGKSSIEYEELCLQQIAYRDKLDERDHEMEKLRNSIERFAYILSQYKEKAWGFDMDVKKMNIEMIRINVKTNAARKKVNNIHSLLARVRSQYNEKRHEAGLLVAQPVLLEMERTLKILEGLKDDIEAIKNNIRHLQRTVRHKDRSEKSVTTPVLEYKLASKPGRS
;
A
#
# COMPACT_ATOMS: atom_id res chain seq x y z
N MET A 1 16.96 42.26 -101.12
CA MET A 1 15.63 42.06 -101.73
C MET A 1 15.53 40.59 -102.05
N ASP A 2 14.37 40.03 -101.72
CA ASP A 2 13.93 38.62 -101.81
C ASP A 2 14.57 37.66 -100.78
N ALA A 3 13.87 36.72 -100.15
CA ALA A 3 12.52 36.59 -99.58
C ALA A 3 12.55 35.25 -98.80
N ALA A 4 11.92 35.22 -97.61
CA ALA A 4 11.31 34.09 -96.90
C ALA A 4 12.04 32.73 -96.78
N SER A 5 12.22 32.26 -95.54
CA SER A 5 11.71 30.95 -95.08
C SER A 5 11.98 30.78 -93.58
N GLU A 6 10.94 30.94 -92.76
CA GLU A 6 10.87 30.44 -91.39
C GLU A 6 10.26 29.04 -91.47
N ASP A 7 11.04 28.00 -91.15
CA ASP A 7 10.54 26.64 -90.99
C ASP A 7 10.51 26.26 -89.50
N ASN A 8 9.29 25.99 -89.05
CA ASN A 8 8.95 25.36 -87.78
C ASN A 8 9.63 23.99 -87.66
N MET A 9 10.54 23.83 -86.68
CA MET A 9 10.89 22.50 -86.17
C MET A 9 10.05 22.17 -84.94
N LEU A 10 9.04 21.33 -85.21
CA LEU A 10 8.27 20.56 -84.26
C LEU A 10 9.23 19.63 -83.49
N ILE A 11 9.40 19.84 -82.19
CA ILE A 11 10.07 18.88 -81.29
C ILE A 11 8.98 18.07 -80.60
N ASP A 12 8.75 16.86 -81.10
CA ASP A 12 7.98 15.81 -80.44
C ASP A 12 8.70 15.38 -79.14
N ILE A 13 8.23 15.87 -78.00
CA ILE A 13 8.62 15.35 -76.68
C ILE A 13 7.73 14.14 -76.40
N LYS A 14 8.26 12.94 -76.68
CA LYS A 14 7.73 11.68 -76.13
C LYS A 14 7.88 11.70 -74.61
N VAL A 15 6.77 11.98 -73.91
CA VAL A 15 6.64 11.74 -72.48
C VAL A 15 6.50 10.22 -72.28
N SER A 16 7.59 9.56 -71.87
CA SER A 16 7.56 8.18 -71.41
C SER A 16 6.89 8.13 -70.03
N SER A 17 5.68 7.58 -69.95
CA SER A 17 5.03 7.26 -68.68
C SER A 17 5.69 6.04 -68.07
N SER A 18 6.68 6.24 -67.20
CA SER A 18 7.12 5.21 -66.26
C SER A 18 6.30 5.35 -64.99
N VAL A 19 5.27 4.49 -64.86
CA VAL A 19 4.54 4.25 -63.62
C VAL A 19 5.53 3.62 -62.62
N GLY A 20 6.11 4.46 -61.77
CA GLY A 20 6.93 4.02 -60.63
C GLY A 20 6.01 3.75 -59.44
N VAL A 21 5.89 2.47 -59.08
CA VAL A 21 5.19 2.01 -57.88
C VAL A 21 5.89 2.59 -56.65
N LEU A 22 5.22 3.54 -55.99
CA LEU A 22 5.63 4.12 -54.71
C LEU A 22 5.48 3.05 -53.62
N HIS A 23 6.58 2.41 -53.23
CA HIS A 23 6.65 1.72 -51.94
C HIS A 23 6.84 2.78 -50.84
N GLY A 24 5.76 3.02 -50.09
CA GLY A 24 5.80 3.86 -48.89
C GLY A 24 6.63 3.18 -47.81
N ILE A 25 7.74 3.80 -47.43
CA ILE A 25 8.53 3.41 -46.26
C ILE A 25 7.93 4.20 -45.09
N VAL A 26 7.24 3.49 -44.20
CA VAL A 26 6.73 4.01 -42.93
C VAL A 26 7.64 3.47 -41.83
N GLU A 27 8.10 4.35 -40.94
CA GLU A 27 8.90 3.96 -39.78
C GLU A 27 8.13 2.98 -38.87
N PRO A 28 8.73 1.84 -38.47
CA PRO A 28 8.09 0.91 -37.55
C PRO A 28 8.13 1.44 -36.12
N SER A 29 7.01 1.29 -35.40
CA SER A 29 7.00 1.45 -33.95
C SER A 29 7.89 0.39 -33.29
N LEU A 30 8.38 0.67 -32.07
CA LEU A 30 9.22 -0.21 -31.26
C LEU A 30 8.70 -1.65 -31.13
N VAL A 31 7.38 -1.87 -31.26
CA VAL A 31 6.75 -3.20 -31.22
C VAL A 31 6.86 -3.93 -32.57
N GLY A 32 6.79 -3.22 -33.70
CA GLY A 32 7.03 -3.78 -35.04
C GLY A 32 8.50 -4.20 -35.24
N LEU A 33 9.42 -3.44 -34.66
CA LEU A 33 10.87 -3.72 -34.66
C LEU A 33 11.26 -4.97 -33.85
N VAL A 34 10.38 -5.46 -32.96
CA VAL A 34 10.60 -6.70 -32.20
C VAL A 34 10.16 -7.93 -33.00
N MET A 35 9.07 -7.82 -33.77
CA MET A 35 8.49 -8.95 -34.51
C MET A 35 9.16 -9.22 -35.86
N ASP A 36 9.56 -8.17 -36.60
CA ASP A 36 10.26 -8.35 -37.88
C ASP A 36 11.65 -9.02 -37.70
N VAL A 37 12.28 -8.83 -36.54
CA VAL A 37 13.59 -9.40 -36.20
C VAL A 37 13.53 -10.91 -35.92
N ILE A 38 12.42 -11.43 -35.39
CA ILE A 38 12.25 -12.87 -35.15
C ILE A 38 12.09 -13.61 -36.49
N SER A 39 11.41 -13.00 -37.48
CA SER A 39 11.23 -13.56 -38.82
C SER A 39 12.48 -13.52 -39.70
N GLU A 40 13.34 -12.50 -39.55
CA GLU A 40 14.63 -12.43 -40.27
C GLU A 40 15.66 -13.44 -39.70
N ASP A 41 15.66 -13.67 -38.38
CA ASP A 41 16.56 -14.64 -37.71
C ASP A 41 16.28 -16.11 -38.14
N GLU A 42 15.04 -16.47 -38.47
CA GLU A 42 14.72 -17.84 -38.95
C GLU A 42 15.15 -18.10 -40.41
N ASN A 43 15.17 -17.08 -41.25
CA ASN A 43 15.56 -17.21 -42.66
C ASN A 43 17.10 -17.15 -42.85
N GLU A 44 17.82 -16.38 -42.02
CA GLU A 44 19.29 -16.36 -42.06
C GLU A 44 19.91 -17.62 -41.42
N MET A 45 19.28 -18.22 -40.39
CA MET A 45 19.74 -19.51 -39.83
C MET A 45 19.66 -20.67 -40.84
N LYS A 46 18.72 -20.62 -41.79
CA LYS A 46 18.60 -21.63 -42.86
C LYS A 46 19.72 -21.49 -43.90
N PHE A 47 20.17 -20.27 -44.19
CA PHE A 47 21.30 -20.02 -45.10
C PHE A 47 22.66 -20.39 -44.49
N ALA A 48 22.83 -20.20 -43.17
CA ALA A 48 24.08 -20.57 -42.49
C ALA A 48 24.29 -22.09 -42.37
N LYS A 49 23.20 -22.89 -42.31
CA LYS A 49 23.30 -24.36 -42.24
C LYS A 49 23.55 -25.03 -43.60
N SER A 50 23.25 -24.38 -44.72
CA SER A 50 23.40 -24.99 -46.05
C SER A 50 24.77 -24.82 -46.70
N ASN A 51 25.70 -24.07 -46.09
CA ASN A 51 26.96 -23.67 -46.72
C ASN A 51 28.24 -24.01 -45.93
N ILE A 52 28.17 -24.91 -44.95
CA ILE A 52 29.36 -25.45 -44.28
C ILE A 52 29.77 -26.74 -45.00
N PRO A 53 30.87 -26.76 -45.78
CA PRO A 53 31.42 -28.01 -46.28
C PRO A 53 31.93 -28.84 -45.09
N SER A 54 31.51 -30.11 -45.02
CA SER A 54 31.76 -31.10 -43.95
C SER A 54 33.22 -31.55 -43.81
N ILE A 55 34.19 -30.64 -43.97
CA ILE A 55 35.63 -30.96 -43.98
C ILE A 55 36.22 -30.93 -42.56
N ALA A 56 35.50 -30.42 -41.56
CA ALA A 56 36.00 -30.27 -40.20
C ALA A 56 35.75 -31.47 -39.25
N GLU A 57 35.00 -32.49 -39.68
CA GLU A 57 34.66 -33.63 -38.81
C GLU A 57 35.70 -34.77 -38.80
N GLU A 58 36.68 -34.78 -39.72
CA GLU A 58 37.68 -35.88 -39.80
C GLU A 58 39.02 -35.60 -39.08
N GLU A 59 39.30 -34.37 -38.62
CA GLU A 59 40.60 -34.05 -37.98
C GLU A 59 40.56 -33.85 -36.46
N ASN A 60 39.37 -33.86 -35.83
CA ASN A 60 39.23 -33.58 -34.39
C ASN A 60 39.18 -34.83 -33.48
N GLU A 61 39.31 -36.03 -34.04
CA GLU A 61 39.18 -37.30 -33.29
C GLU A 61 40.50 -37.81 -32.67
N LYS A 62 41.56 -36.98 -32.62
CA LYS A 62 42.92 -37.43 -32.25
C LYS A 62 43.54 -36.78 -31.00
N TYR A 63 42.82 -35.94 -30.26
CA TYR A 63 43.41 -35.23 -29.10
C TYR A 63 42.53 -35.22 -27.82
N GLU A 64 41.70 -36.23 -27.59
CA GLU A 64 40.95 -36.37 -26.31
C GLU A 64 41.14 -37.74 -25.65
N LYS A 65 42.40 -38.18 -25.49
CA LYS A 65 42.74 -39.29 -24.59
C LYS A 65 44.09 -39.05 -23.95
N GLU A 66 44.09 -38.27 -22.88
CA GLU A 66 45.05 -38.30 -21.78
C GLU A 66 44.62 -37.20 -20.81
N ASP A 67 43.88 -37.59 -19.77
CA ASP A 67 43.94 -37.03 -18.40
C ASP A 67 42.69 -37.47 -17.62
N GLU A 68 42.71 -38.74 -17.19
CA GLU A 68 42.02 -39.18 -15.99
C GLU A 68 43.06 -39.66 -14.99
N ASN A 69 42.84 -39.28 -13.72
CA ASN A 69 43.43 -39.74 -12.46
C ASN A 69 44.52 -38.85 -11.87
N GLU A 70 44.15 -38.06 -10.87
CA GLU A 70 44.70 -38.24 -9.53
C GLU A 70 43.73 -37.71 -8.46
N ASP A 71 43.52 -38.58 -7.46
CA ASP A 71 42.73 -38.41 -6.25
C ASP A 71 43.21 -37.23 -5.39
N GLU A 72 42.33 -36.65 -4.57
CA GLU A 72 42.57 -36.66 -3.12
C GLU A 72 41.34 -36.22 -2.30
N SER A 73 41.23 -36.93 -1.19
CA SER A 73 40.18 -37.07 -0.19
C SER A 73 40.11 -35.95 0.87
N GLU A 74 38.96 -35.91 1.56
CA GLU A 74 38.79 -35.57 2.99
C GLU A 74 39.04 -34.12 3.46
N ASN A 75 38.02 -33.47 4.05
CA ASN A 75 37.90 -33.38 5.51
C ASN A 75 36.54 -32.78 5.98
N MET A 76 36.07 -33.26 7.14
CA MET A 76 34.91 -32.81 7.90
C MET A 76 35.20 -31.58 8.79
N GLU A 77 34.18 -30.81 9.13
CA GLU A 77 33.80 -30.31 10.49
C GLU A 77 32.61 -29.34 10.32
N ALA A 78 31.40 -29.50 10.86
CA ALA A 78 30.92 -29.83 12.21
C ALA A 78 31.09 -28.71 13.26
N VAL A 79 30.29 -27.65 13.20
CA VAL A 79 29.86 -26.80 14.35
C VAL A 79 28.55 -26.11 13.91
N GLY A 80 27.44 -26.03 14.62
CA GLY A 80 27.09 -26.29 16.01
C GLY A 80 25.82 -25.49 16.30
N THR A 81 24.79 -26.18 16.73
CA THR A 81 23.48 -25.70 17.19
C THR A 81 23.57 -24.65 18.30
N LYS A 82 22.68 -23.65 18.30
CA LYS A 82 22.12 -23.07 19.53
C LYS A 82 20.66 -22.64 19.35
N LEU A 83 19.81 -23.40 20.03
CA LEU A 83 18.44 -23.09 20.43
C LEU A 83 18.45 -22.05 21.56
N ASP A 84 17.53 -21.11 21.52
CA ASP A 84 16.85 -20.47 22.67
C ASP A 84 15.42 -20.18 22.14
N ASN A 85 14.40 -21.01 22.41
CA ASN A 85 13.58 -21.08 23.63
C ASN A 85 13.22 -19.71 24.22
N ILE A 86 12.10 -19.13 23.75
CA ILE A 86 11.26 -18.24 24.56
C ILE A 86 9.81 -18.71 24.43
N GLU A 87 9.19 -18.78 25.59
CA GLU A 87 7.90 -19.35 25.97
C GLU A 87 6.71 -18.87 25.15
N MET A 88 5.81 -19.82 24.89
CA MET A 88 4.44 -19.57 24.47
C MET A 88 3.60 -19.18 25.69
N ASP A 89 2.90 -18.06 25.60
CA ASP A 89 1.74 -17.78 26.44
C ASP A 89 0.48 -18.27 25.72
N ASP A 90 -0.19 -19.22 26.36
CA ASP A 90 -1.51 -19.75 25.99
C ASP A 90 -2.58 -18.71 26.38
N GLU A 91 -3.25 -18.12 25.38
CA GLU A 91 -4.55 -17.46 25.58
C GLU A 91 -5.61 -18.13 24.69
N GLU A 92 -6.64 -18.64 25.37
CA GLU A 92 -7.78 -19.38 24.84
C GLU A 92 -8.52 -18.60 23.75
N VAL A 93 -8.43 -19.08 22.50
CA VAL A 93 -9.27 -18.63 21.40
C VAL A 93 -10.54 -19.48 21.37
N THR A 94 -11.66 -18.86 21.71
CA THR A 94 -13.03 -19.37 21.51
C THR A 94 -13.35 -19.52 20.03
N PRO A 95 -14.12 -20.54 19.61
CA PRO A 95 -14.51 -20.73 18.22
C PRO A 95 -15.62 -19.73 17.88
N TYR A 96 -15.30 -18.72 17.07
CA TYR A 96 -16.30 -17.88 16.42
C TYR A 96 -16.58 -18.42 15.01
N GLU A 97 -17.87 -18.47 14.72
CA GLU A 97 -18.52 -19.00 13.53
C GLU A 97 -17.99 -18.31 12.27
N GLU A 98 -17.54 -19.11 11.29
CA GLU A 98 -17.27 -18.69 9.92
C GLU A 98 -18.60 -18.29 9.27
N GLU A 99 -18.88 -16.98 9.22
CA GLU A 99 -19.77 -16.40 8.22
C GLU A 99 -18.95 -16.23 6.94
N GLU A 100 -19.20 -17.10 5.96
CA GLU A 100 -18.74 -16.96 4.57
C GLU A 100 -19.36 -15.68 3.97
N GLU A 101 -18.62 -14.57 4.05
CA GLU A 101 -18.83 -13.43 3.16
C GLU A 101 -18.01 -13.67 1.87
N GLU A 102 -18.71 -14.02 0.80
CA GLU A 102 -18.19 -14.01 -0.57
C GLU A 102 -17.81 -12.56 -0.95
N GLU A 103 -16.58 -12.16 -0.66
CA GLU A 103 -16.00 -10.91 -1.17
C GLU A 103 -15.41 -11.18 -2.55
N SER A 104 -16.15 -10.72 -3.56
CA SER A 104 -15.79 -10.77 -4.97
C SER A 104 -14.47 -10.03 -5.22
N VAL A 105 -13.48 -10.78 -5.68
CA VAL A 105 -12.24 -10.26 -6.27
C VAL A 105 -12.62 -9.49 -7.53
N GLU A 106 -12.53 -8.16 -7.49
CA GLU A 106 -12.50 -7.32 -8.68
C GLU A 106 -11.10 -7.47 -9.31
N ASP A 107 -10.97 -8.51 -10.14
CA ASP A 107 -9.93 -8.60 -11.15
C ASP A 107 -10.27 -7.56 -12.25
N GLU A 108 -9.51 -6.46 -12.31
CA GLU A 108 -9.50 -5.57 -13.48
C GLU A 108 -8.75 -6.27 -14.63
N GLU A 109 -9.43 -7.22 -15.26
CA GLU A 109 -9.14 -7.67 -16.62
C GLU A 109 -9.67 -6.61 -17.59
N GLU A 110 -8.78 -5.82 -18.20
CA GLU A 110 -9.11 -5.04 -19.40
C GLU A 110 -9.29 -6.02 -20.58
N GLU A 111 -10.48 -6.63 -20.67
CA GLU A 111 -10.97 -7.27 -21.89
C GLU A 111 -11.46 -6.21 -22.88
N ASP A 112 -10.94 -6.34 -24.10
CA ASP A 112 -11.36 -5.64 -25.30
C ASP A 112 -12.86 -5.85 -25.57
N GLU A 113 -13.67 -4.81 -25.36
CA GLU A 113 -15.05 -4.77 -25.84
C GLU A 113 -15.07 -4.75 -27.38
N GLU A 114 -15.29 -5.93 -27.99
CA GLU A 114 -15.85 -6.06 -29.33
C GLU A 114 -17.29 -5.53 -29.32
N GLU A 115 -17.44 -4.21 -29.47
CA GLU A 115 -18.72 -3.59 -29.80
C GLU A 115 -19.18 -4.05 -31.19
N HIS A 116 -20.08 -5.03 -31.20
CA HIS A 116 -20.96 -5.36 -32.31
C HIS A 116 -21.92 -4.18 -32.58
N VAL A 117 -21.42 -3.14 -33.26
CA VAL A 117 -22.25 -2.08 -33.85
C VAL A 117 -22.88 -2.62 -35.14
N THR A 118 -24.00 -3.32 -35.01
CA THR A 118 -24.94 -3.53 -36.10
C THR A 118 -25.67 -2.22 -36.42
N THR A 119 -25.00 -1.30 -37.11
CA THR A 119 -25.69 -0.16 -37.72
C THR A 119 -26.37 -0.62 -39.01
N GLN A 120 -27.68 -0.80 -38.91
CA GLN A 120 -28.60 -0.91 -40.03
C GLN A 120 -28.50 0.36 -40.90
N LEU A 121 -27.75 0.28 -42.00
CA LEU A 121 -27.98 1.12 -43.18
C LEU A 121 -28.55 0.25 -44.29
N SER A 122 -29.86 0.02 -44.17
CA SER A 122 -30.75 -0.39 -45.24
C SER A 122 -30.75 0.69 -46.33
N GLY A 123 -30.06 0.41 -47.44
CA GLY A 123 -29.94 1.31 -48.59
C GLY A 123 -29.72 0.58 -49.90
N THR A 124 -30.67 -0.29 -50.26
CA THR A 124 -30.98 -0.70 -51.64
C THR A 124 -29.79 -0.83 -52.63
N SER A 125 -29.03 -1.92 -52.54
CA SER A 125 -28.39 -2.48 -53.73
C SER A 125 -29.04 -3.83 -53.99
N LYS A 126 -29.80 -3.86 -55.09
CA LYS A 126 -30.47 -5.05 -55.61
C LYS A 126 -29.44 -6.17 -55.70
N ILE A 127 -29.75 -7.27 -55.03
CA ILE A 127 -29.25 -8.60 -55.36
C ILE A 127 -29.66 -8.82 -56.83
N ILE A 128 -28.75 -8.47 -57.72
CA ILE A 128 -28.72 -9.02 -59.05
C ILE A 128 -27.91 -10.29 -58.86
N ASP A 129 -28.63 -11.42 -58.77
CA ASP A 129 -28.12 -12.74 -59.12
C ASP A 129 -27.68 -12.72 -60.60
N THR A 130 -26.59 -12.01 -60.87
CA THR A 130 -25.75 -12.34 -62.01
C THR A 130 -24.78 -13.35 -61.49
N GLU A 131 -25.12 -14.62 -61.76
CA GLU A 131 -24.17 -15.64 -62.17
C GLU A 131 -22.98 -14.96 -62.86
N SER A 132 -21.94 -14.62 -62.11
CA SER A 132 -20.65 -14.34 -62.71
C SER A 132 -20.10 -15.70 -63.09
N PHE A 133 -20.55 -16.09 -64.27
CA PHE A 133 -19.85 -16.84 -65.29
C PHE A 133 -18.39 -16.36 -65.32
N PHE A 134 -17.59 -16.76 -64.33
CA PHE A 134 -16.16 -16.92 -64.54
C PHE A 134 -16.06 -18.08 -65.50
N ILE A 135 -16.09 -17.70 -66.78
CA ILE A 135 -15.62 -18.50 -67.89
C ILE A 135 -14.26 -19.02 -67.45
N VAL A 136 -14.25 -20.27 -66.98
CA VAL A 136 -13.07 -21.13 -66.98
C VAL A 136 -12.77 -21.31 -68.46
N ASN A 137 -12.14 -20.29 -69.04
CA ASN A 137 -11.58 -20.36 -70.37
C ASN A 137 -10.67 -21.57 -70.34
N GLU A 138 -10.99 -22.52 -71.20
CA GLU A 138 -10.28 -23.75 -71.47
C GLU A 138 -8.78 -23.54 -71.25
N ILE A 139 -8.27 -24.09 -70.14
CA ILE A 139 -6.84 -24.21 -69.95
C ILE A 139 -6.39 -25.17 -71.06
N SER A 140 -5.76 -24.60 -72.08
CA SER A 140 -5.24 -25.33 -73.23
C SER A 140 -4.50 -26.59 -72.74
N PRO A 141 -4.80 -27.78 -73.29
CA PRO A 141 -4.21 -29.05 -72.83
C PRO A 141 -2.68 -29.12 -73.01
N GLU A 142 -2.04 -28.12 -73.62
CA GLU A 142 -0.58 -28.00 -73.67
C GLU A 142 0.06 -27.50 -72.37
N VAL A 143 -0.71 -26.92 -71.43
CA VAL A 143 -0.21 -26.45 -70.12
C VAL A 143 0.13 -27.61 -69.17
N PHE A 144 -0.31 -28.83 -69.47
CA PHE A 144 -0.09 -30.02 -68.62
C PHE A 144 1.23 -30.77 -68.90
N ARG A 145 2.09 -30.30 -69.80
CA ARG A 145 3.33 -31.02 -70.13
C ARG A 145 4.34 -31.11 -68.98
N ASP A 146 4.31 -30.18 -68.02
CA ASP A 146 5.12 -30.26 -66.79
C ASP A 146 4.29 -29.99 -65.53
N ARG A 147 3.39 -30.93 -65.23
CA ARG A 147 2.60 -30.94 -63.98
C ARG A 147 3.47 -30.74 -62.72
N ARG A 148 4.70 -31.25 -62.71
CA ARG A 148 5.65 -31.08 -61.60
C ARG A 148 6.09 -29.62 -61.43
N ALA A 149 6.52 -28.96 -62.50
CA ALA A 149 6.92 -27.55 -62.45
C ALA A 149 5.77 -26.63 -62.00
N MET A 150 4.52 -26.96 -62.37
CA MET A 150 3.35 -26.22 -61.90
C MET A 150 3.07 -26.44 -60.40
N ILE A 151 3.22 -27.67 -59.91
CA ILE A 151 3.06 -27.99 -58.49
C ILE A 151 4.16 -27.30 -57.67
N ASP A 152 5.40 -27.26 -58.16
CA ASP A 152 6.51 -26.60 -57.46
C ASP A 152 6.30 -25.08 -57.41
N LYS A 153 5.87 -24.47 -58.51
CA LYS A 153 5.52 -23.05 -58.54
C LYS A 153 4.31 -22.73 -57.65
N PHE A 154 3.32 -23.62 -57.57
CA PHE A 154 2.21 -23.47 -56.63
C PHE A 154 2.68 -23.55 -55.18
N LYS A 155 3.59 -24.47 -54.85
CA LYS A 155 4.19 -24.56 -53.51
C LYS A 155 5.01 -23.33 -53.14
N GLU A 156 5.65 -22.66 -54.10
CA GLU A 156 6.36 -21.38 -53.89
C GLU A 156 5.38 -20.21 -53.70
N LEU A 157 4.27 -20.18 -54.44
CA LEU A 157 3.30 -19.07 -54.39
C LEU A 157 2.40 -19.10 -53.14
N VAL A 158 2.16 -20.27 -52.53
CA VAL A 158 1.36 -20.40 -51.31
C VAL A 158 1.95 -19.63 -50.11
N PRO A 159 3.24 -19.76 -49.74
CA PRO A 159 3.83 -18.97 -48.67
C PRO A 159 3.91 -17.48 -49.03
N GLU A 160 4.20 -17.13 -50.29
CA GLU A 160 4.18 -15.73 -50.75
C GLU A 160 2.79 -15.10 -50.58
N GLN A 161 1.72 -15.83 -50.91
CA GLN A 161 0.35 -15.39 -50.68
C GLN A 161 0.06 -15.23 -49.18
N ALA A 162 0.58 -16.10 -48.32
CA ALA A 162 0.41 -15.99 -46.88
C ALA A 162 1.15 -14.76 -46.30
N GLU A 163 2.36 -14.48 -46.76
CA GLU A 163 3.12 -13.28 -46.41
C GLU A 163 2.42 -11.99 -46.87
N LEU A 164 1.94 -11.96 -48.11
CA LEU A 164 1.19 -10.82 -48.64
C LEU A 164 -0.09 -10.56 -47.84
N ARG A 165 -0.81 -11.62 -47.43
CA ARG A 165 -1.99 -11.47 -46.56
C ARG A 165 -1.62 -10.92 -45.17
N ARG A 166 -0.49 -11.36 -44.58
CA ARG A 166 -0.01 -10.80 -43.29
C ARG A 166 0.35 -9.32 -43.43
N ARG A 167 1.11 -8.95 -44.46
CA ARG A 167 1.46 -7.55 -44.75
C ARG A 167 0.20 -6.70 -44.98
N ASN A 168 -0.77 -7.23 -45.71
CA ASN A 168 -2.01 -6.50 -45.98
C ASN A 168 -2.83 -6.26 -44.69
N ARG A 169 -2.94 -7.27 -43.82
CA ARG A 169 -3.58 -7.10 -42.49
C ARG A 169 -2.86 -6.08 -41.61
N LEU A 170 -1.53 -6.06 -41.64
CA LEU A 170 -0.73 -5.06 -40.91
C LEU A 170 -0.96 -3.65 -41.45
N LEU A 171 -1.03 -3.49 -42.78
CA LEU A 171 -1.35 -2.21 -43.41
C LEU A 171 -2.78 -1.77 -43.07
N GLU A 172 -3.76 -2.67 -43.10
CA GLU A 172 -5.14 -2.39 -42.68
C GLU A 172 -5.17 -1.91 -41.22
N TYR A 173 -4.50 -2.62 -40.31
CA TYR A 173 -4.40 -2.23 -38.90
C TYR A 173 -3.70 -0.87 -38.72
N TRP A 174 -2.63 -0.62 -39.48
CA TRP A 174 -1.91 0.65 -39.45
C TRP A 174 -2.77 1.80 -39.97
N VAL A 175 -3.52 1.59 -41.05
CA VAL A 175 -4.47 2.56 -41.60
C VAL A 175 -5.58 2.82 -40.59
N LEU A 176 -6.20 1.81 -39.99
CA LEU A 176 -7.24 1.96 -38.95
C LEU A 176 -6.71 2.77 -37.75
N ARG A 177 -5.54 2.40 -37.21
CA ARG A 177 -4.95 3.06 -36.05
C ARG A 177 -4.57 4.52 -36.31
N ASN A 178 -4.07 4.83 -37.50
CA ASN A 178 -3.65 6.20 -37.82
C ASN A 178 -4.78 7.06 -38.38
N SER A 179 -5.69 6.49 -39.17
CA SER A 179 -6.90 7.20 -39.61
C SER A 179 -7.74 7.62 -38.41
N GLY A 180 -7.92 6.77 -37.39
CA GLY A 180 -8.60 7.12 -36.15
C GLY A 180 -7.95 8.30 -35.41
N LYS A 181 -6.61 8.35 -35.36
CA LYS A 181 -5.86 9.47 -34.77
C LYS A 181 -5.95 10.75 -35.61
N VAL A 182 -5.95 10.61 -36.94
CA VAL A 182 -6.12 11.75 -37.87
C VAL A 182 -7.55 12.27 -37.77
N THR A 183 -8.57 11.42 -37.80
CA THR A 183 -9.97 11.82 -37.64
C THR A 183 -10.27 12.37 -36.25
N ALA A 184 -9.64 11.86 -35.18
CA ALA A 184 -9.79 12.41 -33.84
C ALA A 184 -9.14 13.79 -33.71
N ARG A 185 -7.93 13.98 -34.25
CA ARG A 185 -7.27 15.31 -34.30
C ARG A 185 -8.07 16.31 -35.13
N MET A 186 -8.64 15.87 -36.26
CA MET A 186 -9.53 16.68 -37.07
C MET A 186 -10.82 17.01 -36.29
N ALA A 187 -11.50 16.02 -35.73
CA ALA A 187 -12.78 16.18 -35.04
C ALA A 187 -12.72 17.06 -33.78
N THR A 188 -11.60 17.08 -33.05
CA THR A 188 -11.42 17.96 -31.88
C THR A 188 -11.26 19.45 -32.22
N LEU A 189 -10.96 19.79 -33.48
CA LEU A 189 -10.84 21.17 -33.96
C LEU A 189 -12.09 21.67 -34.71
N HIS A 190 -13.02 20.79 -35.05
CA HIS A 190 -14.16 21.09 -35.91
C HIS A 190 -15.46 21.44 -35.16
N LYS A 191 -15.45 22.50 -34.34
CA LYS A 191 -16.72 23.10 -33.92
C LYS A 191 -16.99 24.54 -34.37
N ASP A 192 -16.02 25.45 -34.52
CA ASP A 192 -16.35 26.87 -34.83
C ASP A 192 -15.24 27.71 -35.51
N GLU A 193 -14.34 27.14 -36.34
CA GLU A 193 -13.26 27.94 -36.97
C GLU A 193 -13.48 28.18 -38.48
N ASN A 194 -13.18 29.43 -38.90
CA ASN A 194 -13.29 29.94 -40.27
C ASN A 194 -12.51 29.07 -41.28
N GLU A 195 -13.13 28.79 -42.43
CA GLU A 195 -12.60 27.96 -43.52
C GLU A 195 -11.19 28.41 -44.00
N GLU A 196 -10.89 29.71 -43.95
CA GLU A 196 -9.60 30.29 -44.31
C GLU A 196 -8.46 29.93 -43.34
N VAL A 197 -8.75 29.81 -42.03
CA VAL A 197 -7.75 29.42 -41.01
C VAL A 197 -7.43 27.94 -41.15
N LEU A 198 -8.42 27.14 -41.50
CA LEU A 198 -8.27 25.73 -41.77
C LEU A 198 -7.41 25.47 -43.01
N GLU A 199 -7.63 26.24 -44.09
CA GLU A 199 -6.76 26.17 -45.28
C GLU A 199 -5.31 26.55 -44.98
N GLN A 200 -5.08 27.55 -44.12
CA GLN A 200 -3.73 27.95 -43.71
C GLN A 200 -3.04 26.85 -42.90
N TYR A 201 -3.76 26.22 -41.97
CA TYR A 201 -3.26 25.08 -41.21
C TYR A 201 -2.90 23.89 -42.11
N TYR A 202 -3.77 23.54 -43.08
CA TYR A 202 -3.46 22.48 -44.03
C TYR A 202 -2.24 22.79 -44.90
N LYS A 203 -2.07 24.05 -45.31
CA LYS A 203 -0.87 24.49 -46.05
C LYS A 203 0.38 24.34 -45.19
N GLU A 204 0.33 24.73 -43.91
CA GLU A 204 1.45 24.59 -42.98
C GLU A 204 1.81 23.11 -42.74
N VAL A 205 0.82 22.25 -42.53
CA VAL A 205 1.01 20.80 -42.38
C VAL A 205 1.59 20.17 -43.67
N LEU A 206 1.13 20.59 -44.85
CA LEU A 206 1.69 20.12 -46.12
C LEU A 206 3.12 20.61 -46.35
N GLU A 207 3.44 21.84 -45.93
CA GLU A 207 4.80 22.38 -45.95
C GLU A 207 5.71 21.61 -44.98
N ASP A 208 5.22 21.22 -43.80
CA ASP A 208 5.93 20.37 -42.86
C ASP A 208 6.22 18.98 -43.43
N TYR A 209 5.21 18.34 -44.03
CA TYR A 209 5.41 17.05 -44.69
C TYR A 209 6.40 17.15 -45.86
N LYS A 210 6.33 18.23 -46.64
CA LYS A 210 7.30 18.48 -47.72
C LYS A 210 8.71 18.65 -47.16
N ARG A 211 8.89 19.44 -46.09
CA ARG A 211 10.18 19.58 -45.40
C ARG A 211 10.72 18.25 -44.89
N GLN A 212 9.87 17.41 -44.29
CA GLN A 212 10.25 16.07 -43.84
C GLN A 212 10.65 15.16 -45.01
N LEU A 213 9.91 15.20 -46.11
CA LEU A 213 10.25 14.46 -47.33
C LEU A 213 11.59 14.90 -47.92
N ASP A 214 11.80 16.21 -48.04
CA ASP A 214 13.05 16.76 -48.57
C ASP A 214 14.25 16.34 -47.70
N LEU A 215 14.11 16.40 -46.36
CA LEU A 215 15.11 15.90 -45.40
C LEU A 215 15.40 14.40 -45.55
N VAL A 216 14.36 13.58 -45.74
CA VAL A 216 14.53 12.13 -45.93
C VAL A 216 15.21 11.84 -47.27
N LEU A 217 14.85 12.56 -48.32
CA LEU A 217 15.47 12.43 -49.64
C LEU A 217 16.93 12.87 -49.61
N GLU A 218 17.26 13.96 -48.92
CA GLU A 218 18.63 14.43 -48.72
C GLU A 218 19.46 13.37 -47.99
N LYS A 219 19.00 12.88 -46.83
CA LYS A 219 19.66 11.80 -46.09
C LYS A 219 19.83 10.53 -46.92
N LYS A 220 18.83 10.16 -47.72
CA LYS A 220 18.92 9.00 -48.61
C LYS A 220 20.02 9.20 -49.65
N ASN A 221 20.09 10.39 -50.26
CA ASN A 221 21.12 10.70 -51.25
C ASN A 221 22.51 10.72 -50.63
N GLU A 222 22.66 11.27 -49.43
CA GLU A 222 23.90 11.21 -48.65
C GLU A 222 24.34 9.76 -48.41
N LEU A 223 23.44 8.91 -47.95
CA LEU A 223 23.71 7.50 -47.66
C LEU A 223 24.06 6.70 -48.92
N VAL A 224 23.41 6.99 -50.05
CA VAL A 224 23.76 6.42 -51.36
C VAL A 224 25.15 6.87 -51.81
N ASN A 225 25.49 8.14 -51.63
CA ASN A 225 26.81 8.67 -51.96
C ASN A 225 27.90 8.06 -51.08
N GLU A 226 27.65 7.93 -49.77
CA GLU A 226 28.54 7.23 -48.84
C GLU A 226 28.73 5.77 -49.23
N MET A 227 27.65 5.04 -49.53
CA MET A 227 27.73 3.65 -49.98
C MET A 227 28.50 3.52 -51.30
N SER A 228 28.31 4.44 -52.24
CA SER A 228 29.09 4.47 -53.48
C SER A 228 30.57 4.68 -53.20
N TYR A 229 30.90 5.66 -52.34
CA TYR A 229 32.27 5.95 -51.92
C TYR A 229 32.93 4.73 -51.26
N TYR A 230 32.25 4.06 -50.33
CA TYR A 230 32.76 2.86 -49.67
C TYR A 230 32.92 1.70 -50.65
N ASN A 231 32.00 1.54 -51.60
CA ASN A 231 32.08 0.48 -52.60
C ASN A 231 33.28 0.68 -53.54
N ASP A 232 33.55 1.92 -53.96
CA ASP A 232 34.70 2.23 -54.81
C ASP A 232 36.02 2.04 -54.05
N LYS A 233 36.07 2.47 -52.78
CA LYS A 233 37.21 2.22 -51.90
C LYS A 233 37.43 0.72 -51.67
N TYR A 234 36.35 -0.06 -51.49
CA TYR A 234 36.41 -1.52 -51.36
C TYR A 234 36.99 -2.18 -52.61
N LYS A 235 36.53 -1.79 -53.80
CA LYS A 235 37.09 -2.29 -55.08
C LYS A 235 38.58 -1.97 -55.20
N GLU A 236 38.99 -0.77 -54.83
CA GLU A 236 40.40 -0.37 -54.85
C GLU A 236 41.27 -1.25 -53.92
N TYR A 237 40.80 -1.50 -52.69
CA TYR A 237 41.51 -2.39 -51.76
C TYR A 237 41.52 -3.84 -52.25
N LEU A 238 40.42 -4.32 -52.82
CA LEU A 238 40.31 -5.67 -53.35
C LEU A 238 41.31 -5.89 -54.49
N LEU A 239 41.45 -4.92 -55.39
CA LEU A 239 42.43 -4.96 -56.47
C LEU A 239 43.86 -4.98 -55.94
N LYS A 240 44.19 -4.07 -55.01
CA LYS A 240 45.53 -4.01 -54.39
C LYS A 240 45.89 -5.32 -53.66
N ASP A 241 44.96 -5.86 -52.89
CA ASP A 241 45.17 -7.12 -52.17
C ASP A 241 45.34 -8.30 -53.14
N TYR A 242 44.57 -8.32 -54.23
CA TYR A 242 44.71 -9.32 -55.28
C TYR A 242 46.07 -9.25 -55.98
N GLU A 243 46.55 -8.04 -56.31
CA GLU A 243 47.87 -7.83 -56.92
C GLU A 243 49.02 -8.28 -56.01
N VAL A 244 48.98 -7.89 -54.72
CA VAL A 244 49.99 -8.30 -53.73
C VAL A 244 50.00 -9.81 -53.57
N PHE A 245 48.83 -10.44 -53.51
CA PHE A 245 48.72 -11.87 -53.33
C PHE A 245 49.13 -12.68 -54.56
N LEU A 246 48.78 -12.24 -55.76
CA LEU A 246 49.30 -12.84 -56.99
C LEU A 246 50.82 -12.72 -57.06
N GLY A 247 51.39 -11.58 -56.65
CA GLY A 247 52.83 -11.40 -56.53
C GLY A 247 53.46 -12.46 -55.61
N LEU A 248 52.85 -12.69 -54.44
CA LEU A 248 53.29 -13.69 -53.48
C LEU A 248 53.21 -15.12 -54.04
N ILE A 249 52.11 -15.50 -54.68
CA ILE A 249 51.95 -16.82 -55.33
C ILE A 249 53.01 -17.02 -56.41
N ASN A 250 53.25 -16.01 -57.25
CA ASN A 250 54.24 -16.09 -58.33
C ASN A 250 55.66 -16.24 -57.79
N GLN A 251 55.98 -15.51 -56.72
CA GLN A 251 57.27 -15.63 -56.03
C GLN A 251 57.44 -17.03 -55.44
N GLU A 252 56.41 -17.55 -54.75
CA GLU A 252 56.42 -18.89 -54.16
C GLU A 252 56.53 -19.99 -55.22
N ARG A 253 55.83 -19.84 -56.34
CA ARG A 253 55.95 -20.78 -57.47
C ARG A 253 57.37 -20.80 -58.04
N SER A 254 57.99 -19.62 -58.19
CA SER A 254 59.36 -19.48 -58.67
C SER A 254 60.36 -20.16 -57.72
N THR A 255 60.27 -19.87 -56.42
CA THR A 255 61.15 -20.46 -55.39
C THR A 255 60.95 -21.96 -55.23
N ALA A 256 59.70 -22.44 -55.26
CA ALA A 256 59.36 -23.85 -55.15
C ALA A 256 59.83 -24.66 -56.37
N SER A 257 59.75 -24.11 -57.58
CA SER A 257 60.27 -24.77 -58.80
C SER A 257 61.79 -24.93 -58.79
N GLY A 258 62.50 -23.97 -58.17
CA GLY A 258 63.96 -24.02 -57.96
C GLY A 258 64.40 -24.88 -56.78
N SER A 259 63.47 -25.35 -55.95
CA SER A 259 63.76 -26.12 -54.75
C SER A 259 64.05 -27.58 -55.07
N VAL A 260 65.11 -28.12 -54.45
CA VAL A 260 65.61 -29.48 -54.67
C VAL A 260 65.57 -30.24 -53.35
N PHE A 261 65.09 -31.50 -53.38
CA PHE A 261 65.12 -32.35 -52.19
C PHE A 261 66.56 -32.64 -51.78
N THR A 262 66.93 -32.29 -50.54
CA THR A 262 68.30 -32.47 -50.00
C THR A 262 68.77 -33.92 -50.04
N ARG A 263 67.84 -34.88 -49.93
CA ARG A 263 68.15 -36.32 -49.83
C ARG A 263 68.20 -37.04 -51.18
N THR A 264 67.51 -36.53 -52.20
CA THR A 264 67.35 -37.18 -53.52
C THR A 264 67.90 -36.34 -54.68
N GLY A 265 68.21 -35.07 -54.46
CA GLY A 265 68.71 -34.16 -55.51
C GLY A 265 67.71 -33.85 -56.62
N ARG A 266 66.45 -34.30 -56.49
CA ARG A 266 65.39 -34.08 -57.49
C ARG A 266 64.64 -32.79 -57.20
N GLN A 267 64.31 -32.05 -58.24
CA GLN A 267 63.44 -30.88 -58.14
C GLN A 267 62.04 -31.29 -57.68
N LEU A 268 61.38 -30.38 -56.98
CA LEU A 268 59.99 -30.56 -56.57
C LEU A 268 59.11 -30.66 -57.83
N PRO A 269 58.27 -31.70 -57.98
CA PRO A 269 57.46 -31.85 -59.18
C PRO A 269 56.40 -30.75 -59.23
N GLU A 270 56.20 -30.17 -60.41
CA GLU A 270 55.27 -29.06 -60.65
C GLU A 270 53.85 -29.33 -60.12
N LYS A 271 53.39 -30.59 -60.22
CA LYS A 271 52.08 -31.01 -59.67
C LYS A 271 51.98 -30.81 -58.15
N THR A 272 53.07 -31.04 -57.42
CA THR A 272 53.10 -30.84 -55.96
C THR A 272 53.11 -29.35 -55.61
N VAL A 273 53.83 -28.53 -56.38
CA VAL A 273 53.81 -27.06 -56.23
C VAL A 273 52.40 -26.52 -56.46
N GLN A 274 51.72 -26.95 -57.53
CA GLN A 274 50.34 -26.55 -57.81
C GLN A 274 49.35 -26.98 -56.72
N ASN A 275 49.50 -28.19 -56.18
CA ASN A 275 48.67 -28.65 -55.07
C ASN A 275 48.87 -27.83 -53.79
N LEU A 276 50.11 -27.40 -53.50
CA LEU A 276 50.38 -26.52 -52.35
C LEU A 276 49.76 -25.14 -52.53
N ILE A 277 49.90 -24.54 -53.73
CA ILE A 277 49.25 -23.26 -54.06
C ILE A 277 47.74 -23.36 -53.95
N TYR A 278 47.14 -24.45 -54.45
CA TYR A 278 45.70 -24.69 -54.33
C TYR A 278 45.24 -24.78 -52.87
N ARG A 279 46.00 -25.47 -52.00
CA ARG A 279 45.71 -25.53 -50.56
C ARG A 279 45.78 -24.16 -49.90
N GLN A 280 46.77 -23.34 -50.25
CA GLN A 280 46.90 -21.97 -49.71
C GLN A 280 45.75 -21.07 -50.15
N LEU A 281 45.30 -21.18 -51.41
CA LEU A 281 44.13 -20.47 -51.92
C LEU A 281 42.87 -20.82 -51.11
N ASN A 282 42.61 -22.13 -50.95
CA ASN A 282 41.46 -22.61 -50.18
C ASN A 282 41.54 -22.17 -48.70
N TYR A 283 42.72 -22.25 -48.09
CA TYR A 283 42.92 -21.84 -46.70
C TYR A 283 42.72 -20.33 -46.52
N ARG A 284 43.17 -19.51 -47.48
CA ARG A 284 42.94 -18.07 -47.48
C ARG A 284 41.44 -17.76 -47.55
N GLU A 285 40.72 -18.40 -48.47
CA GLU A 285 39.27 -18.22 -48.60
C GLU A 285 38.54 -18.60 -47.30
N LEU A 286 38.90 -19.74 -46.72
CA LEU A 286 38.39 -20.16 -45.41
C LEU A 286 38.71 -19.13 -44.32
N LEU A 287 39.95 -18.66 -44.23
CA LEU A 287 40.34 -17.67 -43.22
C LEU A 287 39.57 -16.34 -43.40
N CYS A 288 39.36 -15.90 -44.64
CA CYS A 288 38.56 -14.72 -44.94
C CYS A 288 37.10 -14.89 -44.50
N THR A 289 36.47 -16.03 -44.79
CA THR A 289 35.08 -16.29 -44.36
C THR A 289 34.96 -16.37 -42.84
N VAL A 290 35.89 -17.03 -42.15
CA VAL A 290 35.92 -17.11 -40.68
C VAL A 290 36.09 -15.73 -40.05
N ARG A 291 37.00 -14.90 -40.57
CA ARG A 291 37.20 -13.53 -40.08
C ARG A 291 35.98 -12.65 -40.31
N LEU A 292 35.35 -12.73 -41.47
CA LEU A 292 34.12 -12.00 -41.75
C LEU A 292 33.02 -12.41 -40.76
N ASN A 293 32.82 -13.71 -40.55
CA ASN A 293 31.86 -14.24 -39.59
C ASN A 293 32.14 -13.75 -38.16
N TYR A 294 33.41 -13.70 -37.74
CA TYR A 294 33.79 -13.16 -36.44
C TYR A 294 33.40 -11.68 -36.30
N ILE A 295 33.72 -10.85 -37.29
CA ILE A 295 33.38 -9.41 -37.30
C ILE A 295 31.85 -9.21 -37.25
N VAL A 296 31.10 -9.96 -38.06
CA VAL A 296 29.63 -9.90 -38.07
C VAL A 296 29.06 -10.28 -36.70
N LYS A 297 29.56 -11.37 -36.09
CA LYS A 297 29.15 -11.79 -34.75
C LYS A 297 29.51 -10.75 -33.69
N GLN A 298 30.67 -10.12 -33.78
CA GLN A 298 31.09 -9.07 -32.86
C GLN A 298 30.15 -7.85 -32.93
N HIS A 299 29.82 -7.37 -34.13
CA HIS A 299 28.85 -6.29 -34.29
C HIS A 299 27.44 -6.68 -33.85
N ARG A 300 27.02 -7.94 -34.06
CA ARG A 300 25.74 -8.44 -33.52
C ARG A 300 25.75 -8.43 -32.00
N TYR A 301 26.83 -8.89 -31.36
CA TYR A 301 27.00 -8.85 -29.92
C TYR A 301 26.94 -7.42 -29.38
N GLU A 302 27.66 -6.48 -29.99
CA GLU A 302 27.64 -5.06 -29.60
C GLU A 302 26.22 -4.46 -29.71
N ARG A 303 25.48 -4.76 -30.79
CA ARG A 303 24.08 -4.32 -30.94
C ARG A 303 23.17 -4.88 -29.85
N ILE A 304 23.29 -6.17 -29.54
CA ILE A 304 22.50 -6.83 -28.49
C ILE A 304 22.86 -6.23 -27.14
N LYS A 305 24.15 -6.07 -26.84
CA LYS A 305 24.62 -5.46 -25.60
C LYS A 305 24.09 -4.04 -25.43
N SER A 306 24.24 -3.17 -26.44
CA SER A 306 23.68 -1.81 -26.38
C SER A 306 22.16 -1.78 -26.23
N ARG A 307 21.45 -2.81 -26.72
CA ARG A 307 20.00 -2.94 -26.51
C ARG A 307 19.68 -3.36 -25.07
N ILE A 308 20.41 -4.32 -24.51
CA ILE A 308 20.29 -4.70 -23.10
C ILE A 308 20.57 -3.50 -22.22
N ASP A 309 21.68 -2.79 -22.45
CA ASP A 309 22.06 -1.60 -21.67
C ASP A 309 20.97 -0.51 -21.70
N LYS A 310 20.24 -0.35 -22.83
CA LYS A 310 19.12 0.60 -22.94
C LYS A 310 17.86 0.15 -22.20
N VAL A 311 17.65 -1.16 -22.07
CA VAL A 311 16.50 -1.72 -21.34
C VAL A 311 16.79 -1.76 -19.85
N GLU A 312 18.01 -2.13 -19.47
CA GLU A 312 18.45 -2.20 -18.08
C GLU A 312 18.57 -0.81 -17.46
N ASN A 313 19.05 0.19 -18.22
CA ASN A 313 19.14 1.57 -17.74
C ASN A 313 17.92 2.38 -18.17
N LEU A 314 16.91 2.48 -17.31
CA LEU A 314 15.72 3.32 -17.55
C LEU A 314 16.01 4.83 -17.43
N GLY A 315 17.20 5.21 -17.00
CA GLY A 315 17.64 6.61 -16.91
C GLY A 315 19.06 6.76 -16.37
N PRO A 316 19.57 8.00 -16.26
CA PRO A 316 20.90 8.25 -15.71
C PRO A 316 20.97 7.80 -14.25
N GLY A 317 21.73 6.74 -13.99
CA GLY A 317 21.92 6.16 -12.66
C GLY A 317 20.67 5.48 -12.09
N LYS A 318 19.77 4.98 -12.95
CA LYS A 318 18.63 4.16 -12.54
C LYS A 318 18.58 2.87 -13.34
N SER A 319 18.92 1.77 -12.68
CA SER A 319 18.74 0.42 -13.23
C SER A 319 17.30 -0.07 -13.03
N SER A 320 16.84 -1.00 -13.87
CA SER A 320 15.56 -1.70 -13.70
C SER A 320 15.43 -2.34 -12.33
N ILE A 321 16.53 -2.88 -11.80
CA ILE A 321 16.57 -3.51 -10.48
C ILE A 321 16.27 -2.49 -9.37
N GLU A 322 16.84 -1.29 -9.47
CA GLU A 322 16.62 -0.23 -8.48
C GLU A 322 15.18 0.30 -8.53
N TYR A 323 14.54 0.27 -9.71
CA TYR A 323 13.12 0.60 -9.83
C TYR A 323 12.23 -0.46 -9.16
N GLU A 324 12.51 -1.74 -9.41
CA GLU A 324 11.82 -2.84 -8.73
C GLU A 324 11.98 -2.77 -7.21
N GLU A 325 13.20 -2.49 -6.73
CA GLU A 325 13.46 -2.29 -5.30
C GLU A 325 12.62 -1.12 -4.74
N LEU A 326 12.56 0.00 -5.47
CA LEU A 326 11.74 1.15 -5.05
C LEU A 326 10.24 0.82 -5.04
N CYS A 327 9.75 0.02 -5.99
CA CYS A 327 8.37 -0.47 -6.01
C CYS A 327 8.08 -1.37 -4.79
N LEU A 328 8.98 -2.29 -4.46
CA LEU A 328 8.85 -3.13 -3.27
C LEU A 328 8.85 -2.31 -1.98
N GLN A 329 9.72 -1.30 -1.88
CA GLN A 329 9.74 -0.38 -0.74
C GLN A 329 8.44 0.42 -0.64
N GLN A 330 7.89 0.89 -1.78
CA GLN A 330 6.61 1.60 -1.81
C GLN A 330 5.45 0.72 -1.32
N ILE A 331 5.40 -0.55 -1.74
CA ILE A 331 4.41 -1.51 -1.25
C ILE A 331 4.57 -1.70 0.27
N ALA A 332 5.79 -1.93 0.75
CA ALA A 332 6.06 -2.10 2.18
C ALA A 332 5.71 -0.86 3.03
N TYR A 333 5.86 0.36 2.48
CA TYR A 333 5.42 1.58 3.16
C TYR A 333 3.91 1.74 3.18
N ARG A 334 3.20 1.31 2.12
CA ARG A 334 1.74 1.28 2.08
C ARG A 334 1.20 0.33 3.14
N ASP A 335 1.72 -0.89 3.23
CA ASP A 335 1.27 -1.88 4.21
C ASP A 335 1.47 -1.37 5.65
N LYS A 336 2.57 -0.65 5.92
CA LYS A 336 2.82 0.01 7.22
C LYS A 336 1.86 1.18 7.51
N LEU A 337 1.42 1.91 6.48
CA LEU A 337 0.39 2.94 6.64
C LEU A 337 -0.95 2.30 6.98
N ASP A 338 -1.31 1.23 6.28
CA ASP A 338 -2.54 0.49 6.54
C ASP A 338 -2.54 -0.06 7.97
N GLU A 339 -1.44 -0.65 8.43
CA GLU A 339 -1.30 -1.12 9.83
C GLU A 339 -1.49 0.02 10.85
N ARG A 340 -0.89 1.19 10.60
CA ARG A 340 -1.05 2.38 11.46
C ARG A 340 -2.49 2.89 11.46
N ASP A 341 -3.18 2.86 10.32
CA ASP A 341 -4.58 3.26 10.23
C ASP A 341 -5.48 2.29 10.99
N HIS A 342 -5.22 0.98 10.92
CA HIS A 342 -5.90 -0.01 11.74
C HIS A 342 -5.69 0.22 13.25
N GLU A 343 -4.46 0.56 13.68
CA GLU A 343 -4.19 0.91 15.08
C GLU A 343 -4.92 2.20 15.51
N MET A 344 -4.93 3.22 14.65
CA MET A 344 -5.65 4.47 14.90
C MET A 344 -7.14 4.23 15.06
N GLU A 345 -7.71 3.33 14.25
CA GLU A 345 -9.11 2.94 14.34
C GLU A 345 -9.41 2.16 15.62
N LYS A 346 -8.51 1.26 16.05
CA LYS A 346 -8.61 0.60 17.37
C LYS A 346 -8.62 1.62 18.52
N LEU A 347 -7.77 2.66 18.44
CA LEU A 347 -7.72 3.72 19.44
C LEU A 347 -8.99 4.59 19.44
N ARG A 348 -9.53 4.93 18.26
CA ARG A 348 -10.81 5.67 18.16
C ARG A 348 -11.95 4.88 18.80
N ASN A 349 -12.08 3.60 18.46
CA ASN A 349 -13.06 2.70 19.05
C ASN A 349 -12.91 2.60 20.58
N SER A 350 -11.67 2.56 21.08
CA SER A 350 -11.39 2.58 22.52
C SER A 350 -11.85 3.88 23.18
N ILE A 351 -11.55 5.04 22.57
CA ILE A 351 -12.00 6.35 23.06
C ILE A 351 -13.53 6.43 23.10
N GLU A 352 -14.22 5.96 22.07
CA GLU A 352 -15.69 5.94 22.05
C GLU A 352 -16.27 5.08 23.16
N ARG A 353 -15.72 3.88 23.39
CA ARG A 353 -16.09 3.02 24.52
C ARG A 353 -15.90 3.73 25.86
N PHE A 354 -14.76 4.40 26.06
CA PHE A 354 -14.52 5.15 27.29
C PHE A 354 -15.46 6.35 27.45
N ALA A 355 -15.76 7.08 26.37
CA ALA A 355 -16.70 8.19 26.39
C ALA A 355 -18.12 7.71 26.77
N TYR A 356 -18.54 6.55 26.24
CA TYR A 356 -19.79 5.91 26.61
C TYR A 356 -19.83 5.54 28.10
N ILE A 357 -18.78 4.87 28.60
CA ILE A 357 -18.65 4.52 30.02
C ILE A 357 -18.69 5.78 30.90
N LEU A 358 -17.97 6.84 30.53
CA LEU A 358 -17.95 8.11 31.26
C LEU A 358 -19.34 8.76 31.30
N SER A 359 -20.08 8.69 30.19
CA SER A 359 -21.47 9.16 30.13
C SER A 359 -22.37 8.42 31.12
N GLN A 360 -22.27 7.08 31.17
CA GLN A 360 -23.00 6.27 32.16
C GLN A 360 -22.63 6.64 33.60
N TYR A 361 -21.34 6.85 33.89
CA TYR A 361 -20.91 7.27 35.23
C TYR A 361 -21.46 8.65 35.60
N LYS A 362 -21.49 9.59 34.67
CA LYS A 362 -22.07 10.92 34.86
C LYS A 362 -23.57 10.85 35.16
N GLU A 363 -24.30 10.00 34.44
CA GLU A 363 -25.72 9.75 34.69
C GLU A 363 -25.96 9.17 36.09
N LYS A 364 -25.22 8.13 36.48
CA LYS A 364 -25.30 7.53 37.82
C LYS A 364 -24.95 8.54 38.92
N ALA A 365 -23.90 9.34 38.74
CA ALA A 365 -23.52 10.39 39.69
C ALA A 365 -24.61 11.45 39.84
N TRP A 366 -25.26 11.84 38.74
CA TRP A 366 -26.39 12.77 38.78
C TRP A 366 -27.60 12.16 39.52
N GLY A 367 -27.88 10.87 39.30
CA GLY A 367 -28.89 10.13 40.06
C GLY A 367 -28.62 10.16 41.57
N PHE A 368 -27.39 9.88 41.99
CA PHE A 368 -27.00 9.96 43.40
C PHE A 368 -27.10 11.37 43.99
N ASP A 369 -26.73 12.42 43.24
CA ASP A 369 -26.91 13.80 43.70
C ASP A 369 -28.39 14.15 43.94
N MET A 370 -29.29 13.67 43.06
CA MET A 370 -30.73 13.82 43.26
C MET A 370 -31.23 13.08 44.51
N ASP A 371 -30.76 11.86 44.75
CA ASP A 371 -31.11 11.08 45.95
C ASP A 371 -30.60 11.75 47.23
N VAL A 372 -29.36 12.23 47.25
CA VAL A 372 -28.79 13.00 48.38
C VAL A 372 -29.63 14.24 48.66
N LYS A 373 -30.02 15.00 47.64
CA LYS A 373 -30.90 16.17 47.79
C LYS A 373 -32.26 15.78 48.38
N LYS A 374 -32.86 14.68 47.91
CA LYS A 374 -34.13 14.15 48.42
C LYS A 374 -34.01 13.76 49.90
N MET A 375 -32.96 13.02 50.27
CA MET A 375 -32.71 12.62 51.66
C MET A 375 -32.47 13.83 52.56
N ASN A 376 -31.75 14.85 52.09
CA ASN A 376 -31.55 16.10 52.82
C ASN A 376 -32.87 16.83 53.10
N ILE A 377 -33.76 16.92 52.11
CA ILE A 377 -35.10 17.51 52.29
C ILE A 377 -35.90 16.72 53.35
N GLU A 378 -35.84 15.39 53.30
CA GLU A 378 -36.51 14.53 54.28
C GLU A 378 -35.93 14.70 55.69
N MET A 379 -34.60 14.77 55.82
CA MET A 379 -33.92 15.04 57.08
C MET A 379 -34.34 16.40 57.66
N ILE A 380 -34.38 17.45 56.84
CA ILE A 380 -34.87 18.78 57.24
C ILE A 380 -36.33 18.68 57.72
N ARG A 381 -37.19 17.96 56.99
CA ARG A 381 -38.59 17.76 57.38
C ARG A 381 -38.73 17.07 58.74
N ILE A 382 -37.93 16.04 59.01
CA ILE A 382 -37.90 15.34 60.30
C ILE A 382 -37.37 16.25 61.41
N ASN A 383 -36.32 17.04 61.15
CA ASN A 383 -35.78 18.00 62.10
C ASN A 383 -36.81 19.06 62.49
N VAL A 384 -37.57 19.59 61.53
CA VAL A 384 -38.68 20.52 61.79
C VAL A 384 -39.74 19.88 62.69
N LYS A 385 -40.18 18.65 62.39
CA LYS A 385 -41.14 17.90 63.23
C LYS A 385 -40.60 17.67 64.64
N THR A 386 -39.34 17.27 64.77
CA THR A 386 -38.68 17.01 66.05
C THR A 386 -38.55 18.28 66.88
N ASN A 387 -38.15 19.39 66.26
CA ASN A 387 -38.08 20.69 66.94
C ASN A 387 -39.47 21.19 67.35
N ALA A 388 -40.51 20.98 66.55
CA ALA A 388 -41.88 21.29 66.94
C ALA A 388 -42.34 20.45 68.15
N ALA A 389 -42.00 19.15 68.18
CA ALA A 389 -42.28 18.29 69.33
C ALA A 389 -41.52 18.74 70.59
N ARG A 390 -40.22 19.06 70.47
CA ARG A 390 -39.41 19.63 71.56
C ARG A 390 -40.03 20.92 72.11
N LYS A 391 -40.48 21.83 71.25
CA LYS A 391 -41.18 23.06 71.68
C LYS A 391 -42.46 22.74 72.46
N LYS A 392 -43.28 21.79 71.99
CA LYS A 392 -44.49 21.35 72.71
C LYS A 392 -44.16 20.78 74.08
N VAL A 393 -43.15 19.91 74.18
CA VAL A 393 -42.70 19.33 75.45
C VAL A 393 -42.18 20.41 76.41
N ASN A 394 -41.38 21.36 75.92
CA ASN A 394 -40.92 22.49 76.72
C ASN A 394 -42.06 23.37 77.24
N ASN A 395 -43.09 23.61 76.42
CA ASN A 395 -44.29 24.35 76.85
C ASN A 395 -45.09 23.60 77.93
N ILE A 396 -45.17 22.27 77.83
CA ILE A 396 -45.81 21.45 78.87
C ILE A 396 -44.99 21.49 80.17
N HIS A 397 -43.66 21.39 80.09
CA HIS A 397 -42.79 21.50 81.26
C HIS A 397 -42.88 22.87 81.94
N SER A 398 -42.93 23.98 81.18
CA SER A 398 -43.09 25.31 81.76
C SER A 398 -44.47 25.49 82.40
N LEU A 399 -45.54 24.94 81.79
CA LEU A 399 -46.87 24.93 82.38
C LEU A 399 -46.92 24.09 83.66
N LEU A 400 -46.29 22.90 83.66
CA LEU A 400 -46.17 22.06 84.85
C LEU A 400 -45.40 22.77 85.97
N ALA A 401 -44.30 23.45 85.65
CA ALA A 401 -43.53 24.23 86.61
C ALA A 401 -44.38 25.38 87.20
N ARG A 402 -45.16 26.06 86.37
CA ARG A 402 -46.11 27.10 86.81
C ARG A 402 -47.18 26.53 87.73
N VAL A 403 -47.80 25.41 87.36
CA VAL A 403 -48.80 24.73 88.20
C VAL A 403 -48.20 24.28 89.53
N ARG A 404 -46.97 23.72 89.52
CA ARG A 404 -46.25 23.38 90.76
C ARG A 404 -45.97 24.62 91.63
N SER A 405 -45.58 25.73 91.03
CA SER A 405 -45.39 26.99 91.75
C SER A 405 -46.70 27.48 92.38
N GLN A 406 -47.80 27.50 91.62
CA GLN A 406 -49.12 27.90 92.13
C GLN A 406 -49.62 26.96 93.22
N TYR A 407 -49.42 25.65 93.06
CA TYR A 407 -49.76 24.65 94.07
C TYR A 407 -48.96 24.89 95.35
N ASN A 408 -47.65 25.14 95.24
CA ASN A 408 -46.81 25.44 96.40
C ASN A 408 -47.23 26.77 97.07
N GLU A 409 -47.55 27.80 96.29
CA GLU A 409 -48.08 29.06 96.80
C GLU A 409 -49.39 28.87 97.56
N LYS A 410 -50.38 28.18 96.98
CA LYS A 410 -51.64 27.86 97.67
C LYS A 410 -51.44 26.96 98.89
N ARG A 411 -50.49 26.03 98.83
CA ARG A 411 -50.08 25.22 100.00
C ARG A 411 -49.47 26.10 101.10
N HIS A 412 -48.69 27.11 100.75
CA HIS A 412 -48.14 28.09 101.70
C HIS A 412 -49.23 29.01 102.26
N GLU A 413 -50.15 29.53 101.43
CA GLU A 413 -51.30 30.35 101.87
C GLU A 413 -52.22 29.58 102.82
N ALA A 414 -52.50 28.31 102.53
CA ALA A 414 -53.31 27.45 103.38
C ALA A 414 -52.59 27.06 104.69
N GLY A 415 -51.28 27.32 104.80
CA GLY A 415 -50.51 27.17 106.03
C GLY A 415 -50.60 25.78 106.65
N LEU A 416 -50.85 25.74 107.97
CA LEU A 416 -50.92 24.51 108.75
C LEU A 416 -52.12 23.61 108.40
N LEU A 417 -53.15 24.10 107.70
CA LEU A 417 -54.31 23.28 107.33
C LEU A 417 -53.95 22.15 106.36
N VAL A 418 -53.00 22.38 105.45
CA VAL A 418 -52.57 21.36 104.47
C VAL A 418 -51.47 20.46 105.04
N ALA A 419 -50.72 20.95 106.03
CA ALA A 419 -49.72 20.18 106.77
C ALA A 419 -50.34 19.54 108.02
N GLN A 420 -51.38 18.73 107.84
CA GLN A 420 -52.09 18.02 108.91
C GLN A 420 -51.19 17.33 109.96
N PRO A 421 -50.07 16.64 109.60
CA PRO A 421 -49.17 16.08 110.62
C PRO A 421 -48.52 17.15 111.51
N VAL A 422 -48.16 18.31 110.96
CA VAL A 422 -47.56 19.43 111.71
C VAL A 422 -48.61 20.10 112.60
N LEU A 423 -49.84 20.24 112.11
CA LEU A 423 -50.97 20.75 112.90
C LEU A 423 -51.29 19.84 114.09
N LEU A 424 -51.36 18.52 113.87
CA LEU A 424 -51.58 17.54 114.93
C LEU A 424 -50.44 17.56 115.97
N GLU A 425 -49.20 17.77 115.54
CA GLU A 425 -48.07 17.91 116.44
C GLU A 425 -48.13 19.22 117.24
N MET A 426 -48.54 20.33 116.62
CA MET A 426 -48.78 21.60 117.32
C MET A 426 -49.91 21.45 118.35
N GLU A 427 -51.03 20.82 118.02
CA GLU A 427 -52.11 20.51 118.96
C GLU A 427 -51.64 19.65 120.13
N ARG A 428 -50.79 18.64 119.87
CA ARG A 428 -50.16 17.84 120.94
C ARG A 428 -49.28 18.72 121.84
N THR A 429 -48.46 19.60 121.27
CA THR A 429 -47.60 20.49 122.07
C THR A 429 -48.40 21.51 122.87
N LEU A 430 -49.53 22.01 122.36
CA LEU A 430 -50.43 22.88 123.11
C LEU A 430 -51.06 22.16 124.29
N LYS A 431 -51.53 20.91 124.10
CA LYS A 431 -52.03 20.08 125.21
C LYS A 431 -50.95 19.81 126.27
N ILE A 432 -49.71 19.59 125.85
CA ILE A 432 -48.59 19.43 126.79
C ILE A 432 -48.32 20.74 127.55
N LEU A 433 -48.38 21.90 126.87
CA LEU A 433 -48.23 23.21 127.50
C LEU A 433 -49.37 23.56 128.46
N GLU A 434 -50.61 23.15 128.16
CA GLU A 434 -51.74 23.25 129.09
C GLU A 434 -51.48 22.39 130.34
N GLY A 435 -51.05 21.14 130.17
CA GLY A 435 -50.64 20.31 131.30
C GLY A 435 -49.54 20.94 132.15
N LEU A 436 -48.52 21.53 131.52
CA LEU A 436 -47.45 22.26 132.23
C LEU A 436 -47.95 23.53 132.93
N LYS A 437 -48.97 24.22 132.41
CA LYS A 437 -49.61 25.35 133.09
C LYS A 437 -50.35 24.90 134.34
N ASP A 438 -51.10 23.81 134.24
CA ASP A 438 -51.80 23.22 135.38
C ASP A 438 -50.80 22.78 136.46
N ASP A 439 -49.68 22.17 136.05
CA ASP A 439 -48.56 21.83 136.95
C ASP A 439 -47.95 23.07 137.61
N ILE A 440 -47.72 24.15 136.86
CA ILE A 440 -47.24 25.43 137.42
C ILE A 440 -48.26 26.01 138.40
N GLU A 441 -49.56 25.90 138.13
CA GLU A 441 -50.61 26.41 138.99
C GLU A 441 -50.73 25.57 140.27
N ALA A 442 -50.57 24.25 140.17
CA ALA A 442 -50.42 23.34 141.30
C ALA A 442 -49.18 23.68 142.14
N ILE A 443 -48.04 23.95 141.50
CA ILE A 443 -46.82 24.40 142.18
C ILE A 443 -47.02 25.77 142.84
N LYS A 444 -47.69 26.72 142.20
CA LYS A 444 -48.04 28.03 142.81
C LYS A 444 -48.99 27.88 143.98
N ASN A 445 -49.92 26.91 143.93
CA ASN A 445 -50.79 26.59 145.06
C ASN A 445 -50.01 25.92 146.21
N ASN A 446 -49.05 25.05 145.90
CA ASN A 446 -48.12 24.49 146.87
C ASN A 446 -47.19 25.56 147.48
N ILE A 447 -46.69 26.52 146.70
CA ILE A 447 -45.90 27.65 147.20
C ILE A 447 -46.77 28.55 148.09
N ARG A 448 -48.03 28.81 147.72
CA ARG A 448 -49.00 29.51 148.59
C ARG A 448 -49.30 28.73 149.88
N HIS A 449 -49.29 27.40 149.84
CA HIS A 449 -49.45 26.54 151.00
C HIS A 449 -48.20 26.55 151.91
N LEU A 450 -47.00 26.52 151.32
CA LEU A 450 -45.71 26.60 152.02
C LEU A 450 -45.46 28.00 152.61
N GLN A 451 -45.92 29.07 151.95
CA GLN A 451 -45.88 30.44 152.50
C GLN A 451 -46.82 30.63 153.70
N ARG A 452 -47.87 29.80 153.85
CA ARG A 452 -48.72 29.79 155.05
C ARG A 452 -48.09 29.01 156.22
N THR A 453 -47.24 28.02 155.97
CA THR A 453 -46.56 27.25 157.03
C THR A 453 -45.27 27.91 157.54
N VAL A 454 -44.71 28.89 156.84
CA VAL A 454 -43.46 29.59 157.21
C VAL A 454 -43.68 30.80 158.17
N ARG A 455 -44.93 31.15 158.53
CA ARG A 455 -45.21 32.23 159.51
C ARG A 455 -45.11 31.83 160.99
N HIS A 456 -44.72 30.60 161.34
CA HIS A 456 -44.47 30.20 162.73
C HIS A 456 -43.30 29.20 162.86
N LYS A 457 -42.06 29.70 162.79
CA LYS A 457 -40.91 29.34 163.66
C LYS A 457 -39.61 29.85 163.04
N ASP A 458 -39.10 30.91 163.64
CA ASP A 458 -37.77 31.45 163.42
C ASP A 458 -36.69 30.61 164.11
N ARG A 459 -35.50 30.59 163.50
CA ARG A 459 -34.15 30.28 164.05
C ARG A 459 -33.77 28.80 164.26
N SER A 460 -33.01 28.24 163.32
CA SER A 460 -31.56 27.98 163.49
C SER A 460 -30.92 27.32 162.25
N GLU A 461 -30.03 28.08 161.60
CA GLU A 461 -28.71 27.70 161.01
C GLU A 461 -28.63 26.45 160.11
N LYS A 462 -28.45 26.57 158.78
CA LYS A 462 -27.36 27.10 157.92
C LYS A 462 -26.68 25.92 157.20
N SER A 463 -26.78 25.97 155.87
CA SER A 463 -26.88 24.85 154.94
C SER A 463 -25.56 24.42 154.29
N VAL A 464 -25.50 23.11 154.09
CA VAL A 464 -24.44 22.25 153.55
C VAL A 464 -24.70 21.97 152.05
N THR A 465 -23.66 22.24 151.24
CA THR A 465 -23.19 21.64 149.96
C THR A 465 -24.10 21.06 148.84
N THR A 466 -23.70 21.44 147.60
CA THR A 466 -23.57 20.65 146.33
C THR A 466 -24.83 20.22 145.55
N PRO A 467 -24.74 19.80 144.26
CA PRO A 467 -23.76 20.07 143.18
C PRO A 467 -24.43 20.51 141.85
N VAL A 468 -23.68 21.11 140.91
CA VAL A 468 -24.10 21.26 139.51
C VAL A 468 -23.27 20.30 138.66
N LEU A 469 -23.93 19.24 138.17
CA LEU A 469 -23.39 18.21 137.29
C LEU A 469 -23.56 18.62 135.82
N GLU A 470 -22.40 18.76 135.19
CA GLU A 470 -22.00 18.37 133.85
C GLU A 470 -22.92 17.39 133.07
N TYR A 471 -23.31 17.77 131.83
CA TYR A 471 -23.54 16.90 130.65
C TYR A 471 -23.32 17.81 129.41
N LYS A 472 -22.18 17.76 128.70
CA LYS A 472 -21.83 16.84 127.60
C LYS A 472 -22.99 16.42 126.69
N LEU A 473 -22.89 16.78 125.41
CA LEU A 473 -22.95 15.94 124.18
C LEU A 473 -23.14 16.90 122.98
N ALA A 474 -22.13 17.12 122.13
CA ALA A 474 -21.64 16.24 121.07
C ALA A 474 -22.47 16.28 119.77
N SER A 475 -21.73 16.23 118.65
CA SER A 475 -22.15 15.74 117.32
C SER A 475 -23.05 16.67 116.50
N LYS A 476 -22.85 16.93 115.21
CA LYS A 476 -21.83 16.78 114.15
C LYS A 476 -22.56 17.31 112.87
N PRO A 477 -21.82 17.62 111.79
CA PRO A 477 -22.39 18.11 110.54
C PRO A 477 -22.81 16.96 109.60
N GLY A 478 -23.78 17.21 108.72
CA GLY A 478 -24.13 16.36 107.57
C GLY A 478 -25.00 17.18 106.61
N ARG A 479 -24.49 17.54 105.43
CA ARG A 479 -24.60 16.80 104.16
C ARG A 479 -26.05 16.58 103.71
N SER A 480 -26.44 17.31 102.67
CA SER A 480 -26.69 16.78 101.32
C SER A 480 -26.74 17.94 100.34
#